data_AF-A0A852T297-F1
#
_entry.id   AF-A0A852T297-F1
#
_cell.length_a   1.000
_cell.length_b   1.000
_cell.length_c   1.000
_cell.angle_alpha   90.00
_cell.angle_beta   90.00
_cell.angle_gamma   90.00
#
_symmetry.space_group_name_H-M   'P 1'
#
loop_
_entity.id
_entity.type
_entity.pdbx_description
1 polymer ?
#
loop_
_entity_poly.entity_id
_entity_poly.type
_entity_poly.pdbx_seq_one_letter_code
_entity_poly.pdbx_strand_id
1 'polypeptide(L)'
;MTGATVGGASVTRRAARVRQNSLRPLGTLNRVFRYLVGLGLLAAGAYFIIIQEQFRSLEAAVITALLKPFLGAGVFQFADQFVIKLDPLHYLGLQITVECTTLVLLTPMLLFSAAVLMFTRVTWPRWVLATVIGFAIVAVVNAIRIALIAFSTLWWDEAGYEWSHILIGTLVALLGLVGAALLMLRIMNGPRRRSPKAGKKKTSGPGAEQVSP
;
A
#
# COMPACT_ATOMS: atom_id res chain seq x y z
N MET A 1 29.52 -62.80 -17.42
CA MET A 1 28.09 -62.74 -17.08
C MET A 1 27.90 -61.66 -16.00
N THR A 2 27.58 -60.44 -16.39
CA THR A 2 27.42 -59.28 -15.49
C THR A 2 25.94 -58.99 -15.30
N GLY A 3 25.46 -59.23 -14.08
CA GLY A 3 24.07 -59.04 -13.66
C GLY A 3 23.72 -57.60 -13.33
N ALA A 4 22.64 -57.14 -13.96
CA ALA A 4 21.62 -56.17 -13.56
C ALA A 4 21.85 -55.25 -12.33
N THR A 5 21.83 -53.94 -12.58
CA THR A 5 21.44 -52.89 -11.58
C THR A 5 20.53 -51.83 -12.22
N VAL A 6 19.37 -52.24 -12.76
CA VAL A 6 18.40 -51.31 -13.41
C VAL A 6 17.25 -50.86 -12.46
N GLY A 7 17.19 -51.34 -11.21
CA GLY A 7 16.00 -51.17 -10.35
C GLY A 7 15.87 -49.85 -9.54
N GLY A 8 16.95 -49.12 -9.26
CA GLY A 8 16.91 -48.03 -8.26
C GLY A 8 16.45 -46.65 -8.78
N ALA A 9 16.64 -46.37 -10.07
CA ALA A 9 16.42 -45.04 -10.64
C ALA A 9 14.94 -44.76 -10.98
N SER A 10 14.11 -45.79 -11.15
CA SER A 10 12.70 -45.65 -11.52
C SER A 10 11.80 -45.37 -10.30
N VAL A 11 12.09 -46.00 -9.16
CA VAL A 11 11.33 -45.86 -7.90
C VAL A 11 11.47 -44.45 -7.31
N THR A 12 12.68 -43.89 -7.34
CA THR A 12 13.00 -42.54 -6.84
C THR A 12 12.31 -41.44 -7.66
N ARG A 13 12.25 -41.58 -9.00
CA ARG A 13 11.53 -40.64 -9.88
C ARG A 13 10.02 -40.67 -9.67
N ARG A 14 9.44 -41.84 -9.38
CA ARG A 14 8.00 -42.01 -9.12
C ARG A 14 7.59 -41.36 -7.79
N ALA A 15 8.36 -41.60 -6.73
CA ALA A 15 8.13 -41.00 -5.42
C ALA A 15 8.26 -39.46 -5.44
N ALA A 16 9.23 -38.92 -6.17
CA ALA A 16 9.38 -37.49 -6.36
C ALA A 16 8.18 -36.86 -7.08
N ARG A 17 7.66 -37.52 -8.14
CA ARG A 17 6.53 -37.03 -8.93
C ARG A 17 5.19 -37.06 -8.16
N VAL A 18 4.96 -38.09 -7.34
CA VAL A 18 3.77 -38.19 -6.47
C VAL A 18 3.78 -37.12 -5.38
N ARG A 19 4.93 -36.88 -4.75
CA ARG A 19 5.09 -35.82 -3.74
C ARG A 19 4.98 -34.41 -4.33
N GLN A 20 5.32 -34.25 -5.61
CA GLN A 20 5.17 -32.99 -6.33
C GLN A 20 3.72 -32.68 -6.70
N ASN A 21 2.86 -33.70 -6.86
CA ASN A 21 1.43 -33.51 -7.16
C ASN A 21 0.62 -33.06 -5.93
N SER A 22 0.99 -33.45 -4.70
CA SER A 22 0.25 -33.03 -3.49
C SER A 22 0.48 -31.56 -3.11
N LEU A 23 1.53 -30.92 -3.64
CA LEU A 23 1.85 -29.51 -3.39
C LEU A 23 1.26 -28.54 -4.43
N ARG A 24 0.64 -29.05 -5.50
CA ARG A 24 -0.03 -28.24 -6.54
C ARG A 24 -1.30 -27.50 -6.10
N PRO A 25 -2.18 -28.01 -5.21
CA PRO A 25 -3.43 -27.31 -4.89
C PRO A 25 -3.21 -26.00 -4.12
N LEU A 26 -2.14 -25.90 -3.34
CA LEU A 26 -1.75 -24.69 -2.60
C LEU A 26 -1.41 -23.52 -3.55
N GLY A 27 -0.88 -23.80 -4.74
CA GLY A 27 -0.52 -22.78 -5.73
C GLY A 27 -1.73 -22.20 -6.46
N THR A 28 -2.71 -23.05 -6.79
CA THR A 28 -3.94 -22.64 -7.48
C THR A 28 -4.87 -21.89 -6.54
N LEU A 29 -5.07 -22.37 -5.31
CA LEU A 29 -5.90 -21.70 -4.31
C LEU A 29 -5.36 -20.30 -3.96
N ASN A 30 -4.05 -20.18 -3.76
CA ASN A 30 -3.41 -18.88 -3.53
C ASN A 30 -3.55 -17.93 -4.73
N ARG A 31 -3.60 -18.46 -5.97
CA ARG A 31 -3.81 -17.64 -7.17
C ARG A 31 -5.26 -17.14 -7.25
N VAL A 32 -6.24 -18.02 -7.02
CA VAL A 32 -7.66 -17.63 -6.95
C VAL A 32 -7.88 -16.60 -5.85
N PHE A 33 -7.33 -16.81 -4.66
CA PHE A 33 -7.44 -15.87 -3.55
C PHE A 33 -6.83 -14.50 -3.88
N ARG A 34 -5.69 -14.44 -4.58
CA ARG A 34 -5.11 -13.18 -5.07
C ARG A 34 -6.03 -12.44 -6.05
N TYR A 35 -6.66 -13.17 -6.97
CA TYR A 35 -7.60 -12.57 -7.91
C TYR A 35 -8.85 -12.05 -7.21
N LEU A 36 -9.38 -12.79 -6.23
CA LEU A 36 -10.51 -12.34 -5.42
C LEU A 36 -10.18 -11.08 -4.63
N VAL A 37 -9.02 -11.03 -3.97
CA VAL A 37 -8.59 -9.83 -3.25
C VAL A 37 -8.33 -8.66 -4.22
N GLY A 38 -7.68 -8.92 -5.35
CA GLY A 38 -7.46 -7.92 -6.40
C GLY A 38 -8.77 -7.34 -6.93
N LEU A 39 -9.75 -8.19 -7.23
CA LEU A 39 -11.08 -7.78 -7.66
C LEU A 39 -11.81 -6.99 -6.56
N GLY A 40 -11.67 -7.42 -5.30
CA GLY A 40 -12.19 -6.68 -4.14
C GLY A 40 -11.61 -5.27 -4.02
N LEU A 41 -10.32 -5.08 -4.29
CA LEU A 41 -9.69 -3.76 -4.30
C LEU A 41 -10.17 -2.89 -5.46
N LEU A 42 -10.38 -3.47 -6.64
CA LEU A 42 -10.96 -2.76 -7.77
C LEU A 42 -12.40 -2.32 -7.47
N ALA A 43 -13.20 -3.21 -6.88
CA ALA A 43 -14.56 -2.90 -6.44
C ALA A 43 -14.56 -1.83 -5.35
N ALA A 44 -13.62 -1.88 -4.40
CA ALA A 44 -13.45 -0.85 -3.38
C ALA A 44 -13.09 0.52 -3.99
N GLY A 45 -12.20 0.55 -4.98
CA GLY A 45 -11.87 1.77 -5.72
C GLY A 45 -13.09 2.37 -6.44
N ALA A 46 -13.88 1.53 -7.12
CA ALA A 46 -15.12 1.99 -7.76
C ALA A 46 -16.14 2.49 -6.73
N TYR A 47 -16.27 1.79 -5.60
CA TYR A 47 -17.14 2.20 -4.51
C TYR A 47 -16.73 3.54 -3.90
N PHE A 48 -15.42 3.79 -3.78
CA PHE A 48 -14.88 5.07 -3.30
C PHE A 48 -15.28 6.26 -4.16
N ILE A 49 -15.35 6.08 -5.49
CA ILE A 49 -15.85 7.13 -6.41
C ILE A 49 -17.32 7.45 -6.12
N ILE A 50 -18.14 6.45 -5.79
CA ILE A 50 -19.57 6.62 -5.53
C ILE A 50 -19.81 7.32 -4.18
N ILE A 51 -19.06 6.95 -3.14
CA ILE A 51 -19.26 7.46 -1.77
C ILE A 51 -18.52 8.77 -1.46
N GLN A 52 -17.80 9.32 -2.44
CA GLN A 52 -16.91 10.46 -2.22
C GLN A 52 -17.62 11.68 -1.59
N GLU A 53 -18.86 11.95 -1.96
CA GLU A 53 -19.61 13.10 -1.44
C GLU A 53 -19.84 13.01 0.06
N GLN A 54 -20.15 11.82 0.55
CA GLN A 54 -20.39 11.56 1.98
C GLN A 54 -19.07 11.63 2.76
N PHE A 55 -17.97 11.21 2.12
CA PHE A 55 -16.64 11.21 2.72
C PHE A 55 -16.03 12.61 2.86
N ARG A 56 -16.41 13.58 2.01
CA ARG A 56 -15.91 14.97 2.06
C ARG A 56 -16.13 15.64 3.41
N SER A 57 -17.23 15.33 4.10
CA SER A 57 -17.49 15.85 5.45
C SER A 57 -16.49 15.32 6.49
N LEU A 58 -16.08 14.06 6.38
CA LEU A 58 -15.06 13.49 7.26
C LEU A 58 -13.68 14.07 6.95
N GLU A 59 -13.38 14.30 5.67
CA GLU A 59 -12.14 14.96 5.27
C GLU A 59 -12.06 16.37 5.82
N ALA A 60 -13.14 17.16 5.70
CA ALA A 60 -13.22 18.49 6.26
C ALA A 60 -12.96 18.47 7.78
N ALA A 61 -13.54 17.52 8.52
CA ALA A 61 -13.29 17.36 9.95
C ALA A 61 -11.81 17.10 10.28
N VAL A 62 -11.19 16.15 9.57
CA VAL A 62 -9.79 15.75 9.77
C VAL A 62 -8.85 16.91 9.43
N ILE A 63 -9.09 17.60 8.32
CA ILE A 63 -8.28 18.73 7.88
C ILE A 63 -8.43 19.91 8.84
N THR A 64 -9.65 20.23 9.28
CA THR A 64 -9.87 21.24 10.32
C THR A 64 -9.09 20.90 11.58
N ALA A 65 -9.15 19.65 12.05
CA ALA A 65 -8.39 19.21 13.22
C ALA A 65 -6.87 19.33 13.01
N LEU A 66 -6.38 19.04 11.81
CA LEU A 66 -4.97 19.10 11.46
C LEU A 66 -4.45 20.53 11.28
N LEU A 67 -5.27 21.44 10.75
CA LEU A 67 -4.91 22.84 10.48
C LEU A 67 -5.10 23.75 11.69
N LYS A 68 -6.00 23.42 12.63
CA LYS A 68 -6.27 24.20 13.83
C LYS A 68 -5.01 24.58 14.65
N PRO A 69 -3.99 23.72 14.81
CA PRO A 69 -2.73 24.09 15.47
C PRO A 69 -1.91 25.12 14.69
N PHE A 70 -2.02 25.15 13.36
CA PHE A 70 -1.20 26.01 12.49
C PHE A 70 -1.87 27.37 12.22
N LEU A 71 -3.20 27.38 12.04
CA LEU A 71 -3.98 28.57 11.68
C LEU A 71 -4.72 29.18 12.90
N GLY A 72 -4.66 28.53 14.06
CA GLY A 72 -5.28 29.01 15.30
C GLY A 72 -6.75 28.64 15.47
N ALA A 73 -7.37 29.19 16.51
CA ALA A 73 -8.73 28.84 16.95
C ALA A 73 -9.86 29.30 16.02
N GLY A 74 -9.55 30.05 14.95
CA GLY A 74 -10.51 30.56 13.98
C GLY A 74 -10.94 29.57 12.90
N VAL A 75 -10.45 28.32 12.93
CA VAL A 75 -10.79 27.29 11.94
C VAL A 75 -11.91 26.38 12.45
N PHE A 76 -13.01 26.30 11.70
CA PHE A 76 -14.13 25.42 12.00
C PHE A 76 -14.65 24.75 10.72
N GLN A 77 -15.27 23.59 10.89
CA GLN A 77 -15.88 22.85 9.79
C GLN A 77 -17.31 23.34 9.56
N PHE A 78 -17.71 23.45 8.30
CA PHE A 78 -19.10 23.61 7.90
C PHE A 78 -19.39 22.70 6.69
N ALA A 79 -20.10 21.58 6.93
CA ALA A 79 -20.41 20.55 5.93
C ALA A 79 -19.15 20.02 5.19
N ASP A 80 -19.04 20.28 3.88
CA ASP A 80 -17.94 19.92 2.98
C ASP A 80 -16.87 21.03 2.84
N GLN A 81 -16.97 22.06 3.67
CA GLN A 81 -16.07 23.21 3.69
C GLN A 81 -15.37 23.31 5.05
N PHE A 82 -14.16 23.87 5.04
CA PHE A 82 -13.55 24.40 6.26
C PHE A 82 -13.47 25.92 6.13
N VAL A 83 -13.84 26.61 7.20
CA VAL A 83 -13.89 28.07 7.26
C VAL A 83 -12.78 28.56 8.16
N ILE A 84 -12.03 29.53 7.67
CA ILE A 84 -10.99 30.24 8.41
C ILE A 84 -11.53 31.64 8.71
N LYS A 85 -11.54 32.01 9.98
CA LYS A 85 -11.84 33.38 10.41
C LYS A 85 -10.59 34.26 10.22
N LEU A 86 -10.64 35.22 9.29
CA LEU A 86 -9.56 36.19 9.07
C LEU A 86 -9.73 37.38 10.01
N ASP A 87 -10.94 37.93 10.07
CA ASP A 87 -11.32 39.08 10.91
C ASP A 87 -12.65 38.81 11.64
N PRO A 88 -13.06 39.65 12.61
CA PRO A 88 -14.39 39.55 13.23
C PRO A 88 -15.55 39.59 12.22
N LEU A 89 -15.35 40.21 11.06
CA LEU A 89 -16.36 40.42 10.02
C LEU A 89 -16.07 39.67 8.71
N HIS A 90 -14.88 39.05 8.55
CA HIS A 90 -14.48 38.38 7.32
C HIS A 90 -14.14 36.91 7.56
N TYR A 91 -14.84 36.04 6.83
CA TYR A 91 -14.69 34.59 6.88
C TYR A 91 -14.32 34.08 5.49
N LEU A 92 -13.30 33.23 5.42
CA LEU A 92 -12.87 32.57 4.19
C LEU A 92 -13.30 31.11 4.25
N GLY A 93 -14.26 30.72 3.40
CA GLY A 93 -14.71 29.33 3.26
C GLY A 93 -13.99 28.64 2.11
N LEU A 94 -13.18 27.62 2.40
CA LEU A 94 -12.60 26.76 1.36
C LEU A 94 -13.43 25.47 1.23
N GLN A 95 -14.04 25.29 0.06
CA GLN A 95 -14.76 24.07 -0.27
C GLN A 95 -13.81 22.97 -0.71
N ILE A 96 -13.91 21.80 -0.09
CA ILE A 96 -13.18 20.61 -0.54
C ILE A 96 -13.89 20.07 -1.77
N THR A 97 -13.37 20.33 -2.97
CA THR A 97 -13.93 19.82 -4.23
C THR A 97 -13.49 18.37 -4.48
N VAL A 98 -14.11 17.73 -5.48
CA VAL A 98 -13.78 16.34 -5.90
C VAL A 98 -12.29 16.18 -6.18
N GLU A 99 -11.67 17.18 -6.82
CA GLU A 99 -10.24 17.18 -7.12
C GLU A 99 -9.36 17.14 -5.86
N CYS A 100 -9.87 17.54 -4.70
CA CYS A 100 -9.17 17.62 -3.41
C CYS A 100 -9.46 16.47 -2.45
N THR A 101 -10.28 15.50 -2.84
CA THR A 101 -10.54 14.35 -1.99
C THR A 101 -9.39 13.33 -2.06
N THR A 102 -9.04 12.78 -0.91
CA THR A 102 -8.07 11.69 -0.77
C THR A 102 -8.54 10.45 -1.53
N LEU A 103 -9.87 10.26 -1.65
CA LEU A 103 -10.44 9.11 -2.35
C LEU A 103 -10.07 9.09 -3.85
N VAL A 104 -10.00 10.27 -4.49
CA VAL A 104 -9.58 10.38 -5.89
C VAL A 104 -8.12 9.96 -6.06
N LEU A 105 -7.23 10.30 -5.11
CA LEU A 105 -5.82 9.86 -5.16
C LEU A 105 -5.63 8.39 -4.71
N LEU A 106 -6.48 7.90 -3.80
CA LEU A 106 -6.47 6.51 -3.33
C LEU A 106 -6.90 5.54 -4.43
N THR A 107 -7.85 5.94 -5.26
CA THR A 107 -8.39 5.12 -6.37
C THR A 107 -7.29 4.59 -7.30
N PRO A 108 -6.45 5.40 -7.95
CA PRO A 108 -5.37 4.90 -8.80
C PRO A 108 -4.34 4.07 -8.02
N MET A 109 -4.13 4.34 -6.72
CA MET A 109 -3.28 3.49 -5.88
C MET A 109 -3.87 2.12 -5.57
N LEU A 110 -5.19 2.05 -5.36
CA LEU A 110 -5.92 0.79 -5.21
C LEU A 110 -5.81 -0.04 -6.49
N LEU A 111 -6.03 0.59 -7.64
CA LEU A 111 -5.87 -0.04 -8.96
C LEU A 111 -4.44 -0.56 -9.15
N PHE A 112 -3.44 0.27 -8.82
CA PHE A 112 -2.04 -0.12 -8.91
C PHE A 112 -1.71 -1.30 -7.98
N SER A 113 -2.15 -1.25 -6.72
CA SER A 113 -1.96 -2.34 -5.75
C SER A 113 -2.63 -3.64 -6.21
N ALA A 114 -3.85 -3.56 -6.74
CA ALA A 114 -4.59 -4.68 -7.29
C ALA A 114 -3.86 -5.31 -8.48
N ALA A 115 -3.41 -4.48 -9.43
CA ALA A 115 -2.64 -4.92 -10.58
C ALA A 115 -1.35 -5.64 -10.15
N VAL A 116 -0.59 -5.05 -9.22
CA VAL A 116 0.63 -5.70 -8.72
C VAL A 116 0.31 -7.04 -8.05
N LEU A 117 -0.75 -7.13 -7.23
CA LEU A 117 -1.14 -8.38 -6.58
C LEU A 117 -1.54 -9.47 -7.59
N MET A 118 -2.28 -9.10 -8.64
CA MET A 118 -2.80 -10.02 -9.66
C MET A 118 -1.72 -10.50 -10.63
N PHE A 119 -0.81 -9.62 -11.06
CA PHE A 119 0.16 -9.92 -12.11
C PHE A 119 1.54 -10.36 -11.59
N THR A 120 1.87 -10.12 -10.31
CA THR A 120 3.21 -10.39 -9.78
C THR A 120 3.25 -11.45 -8.67
N ARG A 121 4.45 -11.98 -8.40
CA ARG A 121 4.69 -13.02 -7.39
C ARG A 121 5.12 -12.45 -6.02
N VAL A 122 4.47 -11.39 -5.56
CA VAL A 122 4.77 -10.74 -4.27
C VAL A 122 4.26 -11.59 -3.10
N THR A 123 4.91 -11.51 -1.94
CA THR A 123 4.46 -12.18 -0.70
C THR A 123 3.41 -11.34 0.02
N TRP A 124 2.41 -11.99 0.63
CA TRP A 124 1.30 -11.31 1.31
C TRP A 124 1.73 -10.22 2.31
N PRO A 125 2.68 -10.46 3.24
CA PRO A 125 3.05 -9.44 4.22
C PRO A 125 3.69 -8.20 3.58
N ARG A 126 4.46 -8.39 2.50
CA ARG A 126 5.09 -7.28 1.78
C ARG A 126 4.08 -6.49 0.97
N TRP A 127 3.11 -7.18 0.37
CA TRP A 127 2.03 -6.53 -0.36
C TRP A 127 1.17 -5.68 0.58
N VAL A 128 0.76 -6.22 1.73
CA VAL A 128 -0.01 -5.47 2.74
C VAL A 128 0.79 -4.27 3.24
N LEU A 129 2.04 -4.48 3.66
CA LEU A 129 2.90 -3.40 4.16
C LEU A 129 3.08 -2.29 3.13
N ALA A 130 3.40 -2.65 1.89
CA ALA A 130 3.56 -1.68 0.80
C ALA A 130 2.27 -0.91 0.54
N THR A 131 1.12 -1.58 0.50
CA THR A 131 -0.19 -0.94 0.26
C THR A 131 -0.54 0.03 1.39
N VAL A 132 -0.38 -0.36 2.65
CA VAL A 132 -0.64 0.51 3.80
C VAL A 132 0.27 1.73 3.79
N ILE A 133 1.58 1.55 3.52
CA ILE A 133 2.52 2.67 3.42
C ILE A 133 2.15 3.59 2.24
N GLY A 134 1.81 3.03 1.08
CA GLY A 134 1.38 3.80 -0.08
C GLY A 134 0.14 4.66 0.22
N PHE A 135 -0.85 4.10 0.90
CA PHE A 135 -2.07 4.83 1.29
C PHE A 135 -1.76 5.93 2.31
N ALA A 136 -0.91 5.66 3.28
CA ALA A 136 -0.48 6.66 4.25
C ALA A 136 0.24 7.83 3.57
N ILE A 137 1.12 7.56 2.60
CA ILE A 137 1.80 8.61 1.82
C ILE A 137 0.79 9.44 1.04
N VAL A 138 -0.15 8.80 0.35
CA VAL A 138 -1.18 9.51 -0.43
C VAL A 138 -2.04 10.40 0.47
N ALA A 139 -2.45 9.90 1.64
CA ALA A 139 -3.20 10.69 2.62
C ALA A 139 -2.42 11.93 3.09
N VAL A 140 -1.13 11.77 3.39
CA VAL A 140 -0.24 12.88 3.77
C VAL A 140 -0.06 13.88 2.63
N VAL A 141 0.15 13.40 1.40
CA VAL A 141 0.28 14.25 0.21
C VAL A 141 -0.99 15.08 0.00
N ASN A 142 -2.17 14.48 0.17
CA ASN A 142 -3.42 15.21 0.06
C ASN A 142 -3.57 16.26 1.18
N ALA A 143 -3.23 15.91 2.42
CA ALA A 143 -3.24 16.86 3.53
C ALA A 143 -2.29 18.04 3.29
N ILE A 144 -1.08 17.79 2.79
CA ILE A 144 -0.12 18.85 2.40
C ILE A 144 -0.71 19.72 1.31
N ARG A 145 -1.32 19.14 0.28
CA ARG A 145 -1.95 19.90 -0.80
C ARG A 145 -3.02 20.85 -0.27
N ILE A 146 -3.88 20.38 0.62
CA ILE A 146 -4.96 21.21 1.18
C ILE A 146 -4.39 22.30 2.09
N ALA A 147 -3.36 21.99 2.88
CA ALA A 147 -2.65 22.98 3.69
C ALA A 147 -2.00 24.07 2.82
N LEU A 148 -1.38 23.69 1.70
CA LEU A 148 -0.77 24.64 0.76
C LEU A 148 -1.81 25.55 0.11
N ILE A 149 -2.96 25.00 -0.29
CA ILE A 149 -4.07 25.80 -0.83
C ILE A 149 -4.54 26.79 0.24
N ALA A 150 -4.85 26.30 1.46
CA ALA A 150 -5.31 27.15 2.55
C ALA A 150 -4.31 28.27 2.88
N PHE A 151 -3.03 27.95 2.98
CA PHE A 151 -1.95 28.90 3.24
C PHE A 151 -1.86 29.93 2.11
N SER A 152 -1.75 29.47 0.87
CA SER A 152 -1.62 30.34 -0.31
C SER A 152 -2.80 31.31 -0.45
N THR A 153 -4.03 30.86 -0.20
CA THR A 153 -5.22 31.72 -0.22
C THR A 153 -5.19 32.77 0.91
N LEU A 154 -4.60 32.48 2.06
CA LEU A 154 -4.47 33.47 3.14
C LEU A 154 -3.50 34.61 2.81
N TRP A 155 -2.42 34.35 2.05
CA TRP A 155 -1.43 35.38 1.70
C TRP A 155 -1.73 36.12 0.39
N TRP A 156 -2.27 35.42 -0.60
CA TRP A 156 -2.42 35.92 -1.97
C TRP A 156 -3.87 35.88 -2.49
N ASP A 157 -4.84 35.64 -1.61
CA ASP A 157 -6.27 35.67 -1.90
C ASP A 157 -6.66 34.77 -3.10
N GLU A 158 -7.48 35.24 -4.05
CA GLU A 158 -7.92 34.43 -5.20
C GLU A 158 -6.77 33.98 -6.11
N ALA A 159 -5.77 34.84 -6.35
CA ALA A 159 -4.60 34.48 -7.15
C ALA A 159 -3.78 33.37 -6.46
N GLY A 160 -3.68 33.44 -5.13
CA GLY A 160 -3.06 32.39 -4.31
C GLY A 160 -3.78 31.06 -4.42
N TYR A 161 -5.11 31.08 -4.46
CA TYR A 161 -5.91 29.87 -4.66
C TYR A 161 -5.64 29.25 -6.03
N GLU A 162 -5.69 30.03 -7.11
CA GLU A 162 -5.56 29.52 -8.48
C GLU A 162 -4.19 28.87 -8.74
N TRP A 163 -3.10 29.53 -8.34
CA TRP A 163 -1.74 28.99 -8.50
C TRP A 163 -1.51 27.73 -7.67
N SER A 164 -1.96 27.73 -6.41
CA SER A 164 -1.75 26.58 -5.54
C SER A 164 -2.68 25.41 -5.85
N HIS A 165 -3.89 25.68 -6.33
CA HIS A 165 -4.85 24.64 -6.69
C HIS A 165 -4.48 23.95 -8.00
N ILE A 166 -4.11 24.71 -9.04
CA ILE A 166 -3.86 24.18 -10.38
C ILE A 166 -2.43 23.64 -10.53
N LEU A 167 -1.42 24.42 -10.13
CA LEU A 167 -0.03 24.08 -10.44
C LEU A 167 0.63 23.32 -9.29
N ILE A 168 0.72 23.94 -8.11
CA ILE A 168 1.48 23.37 -7.00
C ILE A 168 0.79 22.11 -6.47
N GLY A 169 -0.53 22.15 -6.31
CA GLY A 169 -1.31 21.01 -5.84
C GLY A 169 -1.18 19.80 -6.77
N THR A 170 -1.28 20.00 -8.07
CA THR A 170 -1.13 18.91 -9.07
C THR A 170 0.29 18.34 -9.07
N LEU A 171 1.32 19.20 -9.00
CA LEU A 171 2.72 18.75 -8.92
C LEU A 171 2.97 17.91 -7.66
N VAL A 172 2.51 18.37 -6.50
CA VAL A 172 2.63 17.65 -5.22
C VAL A 172 1.91 16.31 -5.28
N ALA A 173 0.69 16.27 -5.83
CA ALA A 173 -0.08 15.04 -6.00
C ALA A 173 0.63 14.03 -6.92
N LEU A 174 1.14 14.48 -8.08
CA LEU A 174 1.86 13.63 -9.03
C LEU A 174 3.15 13.06 -8.43
N LEU A 175 3.98 13.90 -7.82
CA LEU A 175 5.22 13.46 -7.19
C LEU A 175 4.96 12.50 -6.03
N GLY A 176 3.94 12.79 -5.21
CA GLY A 176 3.50 11.93 -4.13
C GLY A 176 3.01 10.56 -4.61
N LEU A 177 2.19 10.53 -5.65
CA LEU A 177 1.65 9.31 -6.23
C LEU A 177 2.76 8.46 -6.87
N VAL A 178 3.62 9.06 -7.68
CA VAL A 178 4.77 8.37 -8.30
C VAL A 178 5.74 7.87 -7.24
N GLY A 179 6.07 8.70 -6.25
CA GLY A 179 6.92 8.32 -5.12
C GLY A 179 6.35 7.14 -4.32
N ALA A 180 5.04 7.16 -4.04
CA ALA A 180 4.33 6.07 -3.37
C ALA A 180 4.38 4.77 -4.20
N ALA A 181 4.07 4.83 -5.50
CA ALA A 181 4.16 3.66 -6.39
C ALA A 181 5.57 3.06 -6.42
N LEU A 182 6.60 3.90 -6.59
CA LEU A 182 7.98 3.47 -6.64
C LEU A 182 8.41 2.83 -5.32
N LEU A 183 8.04 3.42 -4.19
CA LEU A 183 8.32 2.86 -2.87
C LEU A 183 7.60 1.53 -2.66
N MET A 184 6.33 1.42 -3.06
CA MET A 184 5.58 0.17 -3.03
C MET A 184 6.30 -0.93 -3.80
N LEU A 185 6.71 -0.65 -5.04
CA LEU A 185 7.47 -1.59 -5.86
C LEU A 185 8.78 -1.99 -5.18
N ARG A 186 9.49 -1.03 -4.57
CA ARG A 186 10.74 -1.30 -3.85
C ARG A 186 10.54 -2.23 -2.66
N ILE A 187 9.50 -2.00 -1.84
CA ILE A 187 9.16 -2.84 -0.68
C ILE A 187 8.78 -4.25 -1.15
N MET A 188 7.98 -4.33 -2.21
CA MET A 188 7.51 -5.60 -2.76
C MET A 188 8.66 -6.42 -3.39
N ASN A 189 9.65 -5.76 -4.01
CA ASN A 189 10.81 -6.39 -4.66
C ASN A 189 12.02 -6.63 -3.74
N GLY A 190 11.97 -6.26 -2.45
CA GLY A 190 13.12 -6.35 -1.56
C GLY A 190 13.76 -7.75 -1.47
N PRO A 191 15.08 -7.86 -1.17
CA PRO A 191 15.77 -9.15 -1.13
C PRO A 191 15.02 -10.14 -0.22
N ARG A 192 14.84 -11.39 -0.68
CA ARG A 192 14.35 -12.45 0.22
C ARG A 192 15.37 -12.58 1.35
N ARG A 193 15.00 -12.21 2.59
CA ARG A 193 15.83 -12.49 3.77
C ARG A 193 16.14 -14.00 3.71
N ARG A 194 17.38 -14.36 3.38
CA ARG A 194 17.85 -15.74 3.42
C ARG A 194 17.67 -16.17 4.87
N SER A 195 16.72 -17.07 5.12
CA SER A 195 16.60 -17.71 6.43
C SER A 195 17.98 -18.28 6.78
N PRO A 196 18.55 -17.98 7.97
CA PRO A 196 19.77 -18.63 8.41
C PRO A 196 19.51 -20.13 8.41
N LYS A 197 20.17 -20.88 7.52
CA LYS A 197 20.13 -22.34 7.56
C LYS A 197 20.72 -22.75 8.92
N ALA A 198 19.88 -23.40 9.73
CA ALA A 198 20.27 -24.03 10.98
C ALA A 198 21.59 -24.78 10.81
N GLY A 199 22.52 -24.50 11.71
CA GLY A 199 23.89 -24.99 11.70
C GLY A 199 23.97 -26.51 11.58
N LYS A 200 24.97 -26.95 10.82
CA LYS A 200 25.54 -28.29 10.75
C LYS A 200 25.25 -29.15 11.99
N LYS A 201 24.48 -30.23 11.82
CA LYS A 201 24.64 -31.43 12.66
C LYS A 201 26.08 -31.93 12.45
N LYS A 202 26.96 -31.69 13.42
CA LYS A 202 28.24 -32.40 13.53
C LYS A 202 27.88 -33.87 13.85
N THR A 203 27.95 -34.72 12.84
CA THR A 203 28.07 -36.17 13.04
C THR A 203 29.49 -36.42 13.54
N SER A 204 29.67 -36.43 14.86
CA SER A 204 30.85 -37.02 15.50
C SER A 204 30.49 -38.42 15.96
N GLY A 205 30.84 -39.39 15.11
CA GLY A 205 31.12 -40.78 15.48
C GLY A 205 32.30 -41.21 14.62
N PRO A 206 33.33 -41.81 15.22
CA PRO A 206 33.32 -43.26 15.26
C PRO A 206 33.60 -43.80 16.67
N GLY A 207 32.95 -44.92 16.97
CA GLY A 207 33.10 -45.63 18.23
C GLY A 207 34.45 -46.32 18.39
N ALA A 208 34.74 -46.63 19.65
CA ALA A 208 35.43 -47.84 20.07
C ALA A 208 35.17 -47.99 21.57
N GLU A 209 33.99 -48.53 21.89
CA GLU A 209 33.76 -49.24 23.13
C GLU A 209 34.55 -50.55 23.02
N GLN A 210 35.67 -50.63 23.73
CA GLN A 210 36.33 -51.89 24.05
C GLN A 210 36.30 -52.04 25.56
N VAL A 211 35.37 -52.86 26.04
CA VAL A 211 35.35 -53.41 27.40
C VAL A 211 35.12 -54.92 27.31
N SER A 212 36.16 -55.65 27.74
CA SER A 212 36.15 -56.97 28.40
C SER A 212 35.93 -58.26 27.60
N PRO A 213 36.37 -59.43 28.14
CA PRO A 213 36.92 -59.71 29.48
C PRO A 213 38.45 -59.86 29.56
#